data_AF-A0A090DII8-F1
#
_entry.id   AF-A0A090DII8-F1
#
_cell.length_a   1.000
_cell.length_b   1.000
_cell.length_c   1.000
_cell.angle_alpha   90.00
_cell.angle_beta   90.00
_cell.angle_gamma   90.00
#
_symmetry.space_group_name_H-M   'P 1'
#
loop_
_entity.id
_entity.type
_entity.pdbx_description
1 polymer ?
#
loop_
_entity_poly.entity_id
_entity_poly.type
_entity_poly.pdbx_seq_one_letter_code
_entity_poly.pdbx_strand_id
1 'polypeptide(L)'
;MLLWTLVGGLMSGEAFVILSPFIMGPMIIGFWLIIVPIILFLTFAITDRSGTEILGALAVYPVLVAVFFGFRAIEKERVQNDIEIARSALDPKYLQRKIDDPIGRIKTLVLFGNDICAEDICAIALADGMAERVAILGRPPGAVDSRYEDNPLRSETLWVERTYRIAQGEACLSLDSKYQVYRLQNVGLFGICIEKSNQQFALEDAILILDDDTSYVNRPNGLKGGDVSAAYEIKGKVTHEIARWEAGALSWHGPMKGERFKAIDFLRALTGSSPNAVDEAAKLTLPQRIDAAYAEIGKTRIDLAAVVEYLQSTPEQNHRKAELDKERVSRLRAIAERSCPTKLKEASKNPYHTEQCLGSYKRFVDWYFDAATAAALKF
;
A
#
# COMPACT_ATOMS: atom_id res chain seq x y z
N MET A 1 -28.51 12.68 22.42
CA MET A 1 -28.06 12.56 21.01
C MET A 1 -28.26 13.86 20.22
N LEU A 2 -29.45 14.47 20.25
CA LEU A 2 -29.76 15.71 19.50
C LEU A 2 -28.84 16.92 19.80
N LEU A 3 -28.41 17.11 21.05
CA LEU A 3 -27.48 18.19 21.42
C LEU A 3 -26.06 17.99 20.86
N TRP A 4 -25.62 16.73 20.71
CA TRP A 4 -24.28 16.36 20.21
C TRP A 4 -24.17 16.50 18.70
N THR A 5 -25.24 16.17 17.97
CA THR A 5 -25.33 16.45 16.53
C THR A 5 -25.33 17.96 16.25
N LEU A 6 -25.86 18.77 17.18
CA LEU A 6 -25.84 20.24 17.08
C LEU A 6 -24.45 20.82 17.40
N VAL A 7 -23.79 20.36 18.46
CA VAL A 7 -22.43 20.82 18.84
C VAL A 7 -21.37 20.33 17.85
N GLY A 8 -21.47 19.06 17.39
CA GLY A 8 -20.60 18.50 16.37
C GLY A 8 -20.79 19.13 14.98
N GLY A 9 -21.97 19.72 14.71
CA GLY A 9 -22.24 20.46 13.47
C GLY A 9 -21.68 21.89 13.45
N LEU A 10 -21.32 22.45 14.60
CA LEU A 10 -20.86 23.84 14.75
C LEU A 10 -19.33 23.98 14.92
N MET A 11 -18.59 22.88 15.12
CA MET A 11 -17.14 22.89 15.33
C MET A 11 -16.42 22.17 14.19
N SER A 12 -15.32 22.73 13.68
CA SER A 12 -14.48 22.06 12.69
C SER A 12 -13.91 20.76 13.26
N GLY A 13 -13.72 19.75 12.39
CA GLY A 13 -13.38 18.38 12.80
C GLY A 13 -12.13 18.26 13.68
N GLU A 14 -11.15 19.15 13.54
CA GLU A 14 -9.95 19.18 14.38
C GLU A 14 -10.22 19.72 15.79
N ALA A 15 -11.06 20.76 15.92
CA ALA A 15 -11.45 21.31 17.22
C ALA A 15 -12.28 20.29 18.03
N PHE A 16 -13.10 19.48 17.36
CA PHE A 16 -13.82 18.38 17.99
C PHE A 16 -12.86 17.32 18.54
N VAL A 17 -11.84 16.91 17.78
CA VAL A 17 -10.88 15.89 18.25
C VAL A 17 -10.05 16.38 19.45
N ILE A 18 -9.68 17.66 19.48
CA ILE A 18 -8.87 18.24 20.56
C ILE A 18 -9.70 18.54 21.82
N LEU A 19 -10.92 19.05 21.68
CA LEU A 19 -11.77 19.45 22.82
C LEU A 19 -12.71 18.34 23.30
N SER A 20 -12.96 17.32 22.49
CA SER A 20 -13.83 16.21 22.88
C SER A 20 -13.39 15.46 24.13
N PRO A 21 -12.09 15.25 24.46
CA PRO A 21 -11.70 14.63 25.72
C PRO A 21 -12.01 15.52 26.93
N PHE A 22 -11.88 16.85 26.76
CA PHE A 22 -12.15 17.84 27.81
C PHE A 22 -13.65 18.09 28.04
N ILE A 23 -14.51 17.73 27.08
CA ILE A 23 -15.97 17.82 27.19
C ILE A 23 -16.58 16.46 27.56
N MET A 24 -16.11 15.36 26.96
CA MET A 24 -16.58 14.00 27.24
C MET A 24 -16.17 13.52 28.63
N GLY A 25 -14.95 13.83 29.09
CA GLY A 25 -14.48 13.45 30.42
C GLY A 25 -15.43 13.96 31.52
N PRO A 26 -15.65 15.28 31.64
CA PRO A 26 -16.56 15.85 32.63
C PRO A 26 -18.03 15.45 32.44
N MET A 27 -18.52 15.26 31.21
CA MET A 27 -19.90 14.80 30.98
C MET A 27 -20.12 13.33 31.35
N ILE A 28 -19.15 12.45 31.07
CA ILE A 28 -19.23 11.04 31.49
C ILE A 28 -19.12 10.97 33.02
N ILE A 29 -18.22 11.75 33.61
CA ILE A 29 -18.09 11.89 35.07
C ILE A 29 -19.40 12.43 35.67
N GLY A 30 -19.99 13.49 35.11
CA GLY A 30 -21.25 14.05 35.56
C GLY A 30 -22.44 13.10 35.36
N PHE A 31 -22.48 12.35 34.27
CA PHE A 31 -23.52 11.34 34.03
C PHE A 31 -23.46 10.22 35.08
N TRP A 32 -22.26 9.72 35.40
CA TRP A 32 -22.11 8.62 36.36
C TRP A 32 -22.12 9.07 37.83
N LEU A 33 -21.68 10.30 38.15
CA LEU A 33 -21.68 10.82 39.52
C LEU A 33 -22.94 11.59 39.91
N ILE A 34 -23.72 12.09 38.94
CA ILE A 34 -24.92 12.91 39.22
C ILE A 34 -26.16 12.21 38.68
N ILE A 35 -26.18 11.85 37.39
CA ILE A 35 -27.41 11.34 36.75
C ILE A 35 -27.73 9.90 37.18
N VAL A 36 -26.75 9.00 37.24
CA VAL A 36 -26.99 7.60 37.65
C VAL A 36 -27.43 7.48 39.12
N PRO A 37 -26.84 8.20 40.10
CA PRO A 37 -27.35 8.23 41.47
C PRO A 37 -28.77 8.80 41.58
N ILE A 38 -29.10 9.83 40.79
CA ILE A 38 -30.45 10.40 40.74
C ILE A 38 -31.44 9.40 40.13
N ILE A 39 -31.08 8.70 39.06
CA ILE A 39 -31.94 7.68 38.42
C ILE A 39 -32.15 6.50 39.37
N LEU A 40 -31.10 6.02 40.06
CA LEU A 40 -31.22 4.96 41.07
C LEU A 40 -32.07 5.39 42.26
N PHE A 41 -31.89 6.62 42.74
CA PHE A 41 -32.72 7.20 43.81
C PHE A 41 -34.20 7.35 43.39
N LEU A 42 -34.46 7.81 42.16
CA LEU A 42 -35.81 7.97 41.62
C LEU A 42 -36.50 6.63 41.33
N THR A 43 -35.81 5.65 40.74
CA THR A 43 -36.40 4.32 40.50
C THR A 43 -36.76 3.60 41.80
N PHE A 44 -35.99 3.81 42.87
CA PHE A 44 -36.27 3.24 44.19
C PHE A 44 -37.25 4.05 45.04
N ALA A 45 -37.31 5.38 44.92
CA ALA A 45 -38.38 6.18 45.54
C ALA A 45 -39.78 5.81 45.01
N ILE A 46 -39.85 5.19 43.82
CA ILE A 46 -41.08 4.69 43.20
C ILE A 46 -41.35 3.21 43.58
N THR A 47 -40.36 2.49 44.15
CA THR A 47 -40.50 1.09 44.56
C THR A 47 -40.18 0.94 46.05
N ASP A 48 -41.20 0.97 46.92
CA ASP A 48 -41.13 0.85 48.39
C ASP A 48 -40.17 -0.28 48.87
N ARG A 49 -38.88 0.06 49.04
CA ARG A 49 -37.83 -0.83 49.58
C ARG A 49 -37.03 -0.11 50.66
N SER A 50 -36.60 -0.86 51.66
CA SER A 50 -36.04 -0.36 52.92
C SER A 50 -34.70 0.38 52.76
N GLY A 51 -34.53 1.50 53.47
CA GLY A 51 -33.42 2.46 53.32
C GLY A 51 -31.99 1.97 53.59
N THR A 52 -31.78 0.74 54.08
CA THR A 52 -30.45 0.14 54.27
C THR A 52 -29.82 -0.37 52.96
N GLU A 53 -30.64 -0.80 51.98
CA GLU A 53 -30.14 -1.18 50.65
C GLU A 53 -29.65 0.05 49.85
N ILE A 54 -30.21 1.23 50.13
CA ILE A 54 -29.88 2.51 49.49
C ILE A 54 -28.44 2.94 49.85
N LEU A 55 -28.07 2.86 51.13
CA LEU A 55 -26.72 3.23 51.60
C LEU A 55 -25.65 2.25 51.10
N GLY A 56 -25.98 0.97 50.99
CA GLY A 56 -25.07 -0.05 50.45
C GLY A 56 -24.74 0.16 48.97
N ALA A 57 -25.75 0.44 48.13
CA ALA A 57 -25.54 0.65 46.70
C ALA A 57 -24.78 1.97 46.40
N LEU A 58 -25.07 3.04 47.15
CA LEU A 58 -24.38 4.33 47.01
C LEU A 58 -22.92 4.29 47.50
N ALA A 59 -22.58 3.45 48.47
CA ALA A 59 -21.22 3.32 48.98
C ALA A 59 -20.30 2.48 48.08
N VAL A 60 -20.84 1.47 47.38
CA VAL A 60 -20.05 0.56 46.52
C VAL A 60 -19.70 1.20 45.17
N TYR A 61 -20.54 2.11 44.69
CA TYR A 61 -20.42 2.69 43.35
C TYR A 61 -19.15 3.57 43.16
N PRO A 62 -18.79 4.50 44.07
CA PRO A 62 -17.54 5.26 43.99
C PRO A 62 -16.30 4.35 44.03
N VAL A 63 -16.37 3.24 44.77
CA VAL A 63 -15.29 2.26 44.87
C VAL A 63 -15.09 1.52 43.55
N LEU A 64 -16.17 1.08 42.89
CA LEU A 64 -16.09 0.42 41.58
C LEU A 64 -15.56 1.37 40.49
N VAL A 65 -15.95 2.64 40.53
CA VAL A 65 -15.42 3.66 39.61
C VAL A 65 -13.93 3.92 39.90
N ALA A 66 -13.53 4.06 41.16
CA ALA A 66 -12.13 4.22 41.56
C ALA A 66 -11.28 2.99 41.18
N VAL A 67 -11.82 1.78 41.30
CA VAL A 67 -11.17 0.53 40.86
C VAL A 67 -11.03 0.50 39.34
N PHE A 68 -12.06 0.90 38.58
CA PHE A 68 -11.99 0.93 37.12
C PHE A 68 -10.95 1.94 36.61
N PHE A 69 -10.89 3.15 37.19
CA PHE A 69 -9.89 4.15 36.82
C PHE A 69 -8.49 3.83 37.36
N GLY A 70 -8.38 3.26 38.55
CA GLY A 70 -7.12 2.79 39.13
C GLY A 70 -6.52 1.63 38.32
N PHE A 71 -7.34 0.69 37.88
CA PHE A 71 -6.92 -0.41 37.00
C PHE A 71 -6.41 0.13 35.65
N ARG A 72 -7.12 1.09 35.05
CA ARG A 72 -6.69 1.78 33.81
C ARG A 72 -5.34 2.50 33.97
N ALA A 73 -5.07 3.12 35.11
CA ALA A 73 -3.82 3.83 35.36
C ALA A 73 -2.63 2.87 35.52
N ILE A 74 -2.80 1.80 36.31
CA ILE A 74 -1.78 0.77 36.54
C ILE A 74 -1.50 -0.02 35.25
N GLU A 75 -2.55 -0.35 34.49
CA GLU A 75 -2.42 -1.02 33.21
C GLU A 75 -1.66 -0.14 32.20
N LYS A 76 -1.87 1.18 32.23
CA LYS A 76 -1.12 2.12 31.38
C LYS A 76 0.37 2.18 31.73
N GLU A 77 0.72 2.23 33.02
CA GLU A 77 2.14 2.23 33.46
C GLU A 77 2.83 0.90 33.13
N ARG A 78 2.15 -0.23 33.38
CA ARG A 78 2.67 -1.56 33.03
C ARG A 78 2.92 -1.68 31.53
N VAL A 79 1.95 -1.26 30.72
CA VAL A 79 2.07 -1.25 29.26
C VAL A 79 3.23 -0.35 28.83
N GLN A 80 3.39 0.85 29.42
CA GLN A 80 4.53 1.74 29.12
C GLN A 80 5.90 1.14 29.48
N ASN A 81 6.00 0.39 30.56
CA ASN A 81 7.24 -0.30 30.91
C ASN A 81 7.56 -1.42 29.91
N ASP A 82 6.57 -2.25 29.56
CA ASP A 82 6.72 -3.32 28.56
C ASP A 82 7.12 -2.75 27.18
N ILE A 83 6.60 -1.58 26.83
CA ILE A 83 6.97 -0.80 25.64
C ILE A 83 8.45 -0.42 25.65
N GLU A 84 8.96 0.11 26.76
CA GLU A 84 10.34 0.57 26.89
C GLU A 84 11.32 -0.60 26.91
N ILE A 85 10.95 -1.71 27.57
CA ILE A 85 11.71 -2.95 27.56
C ILE A 85 11.81 -3.50 26.13
N ALA A 86 10.69 -3.60 25.40
CA ALA A 86 10.72 -4.07 24.01
C ALA A 86 11.53 -3.13 23.10
N ARG A 87 11.46 -1.82 23.30
CA ARG A 87 12.27 -0.84 22.55
C ARG A 87 13.76 -0.95 22.82
N SER A 88 14.16 -1.17 24.07
CA SER A 88 15.57 -1.34 24.44
C SER A 88 16.14 -2.67 23.97
N ALA A 89 15.28 -3.67 23.72
CA ALA A 89 15.67 -4.96 23.16
C ALA A 89 15.85 -4.96 21.64
N LEU A 90 15.37 -3.92 20.92
CA LEU A 90 15.60 -3.75 19.49
C LEU A 90 16.99 -3.19 19.22
N ASP A 91 17.68 -3.77 18.24
CA ASP A 91 18.95 -3.21 17.76
C ASP A 91 18.68 -1.81 17.17
N PRO A 92 19.30 -0.74 17.69
CA PRO A 92 19.05 0.62 17.22
C PRO A 92 19.24 0.81 15.72
N LYS A 93 20.06 -0.02 15.06
CA LYS A 93 20.27 0.05 13.60
C LYS A 93 19.02 -0.32 12.80
N TYR A 94 18.13 -1.18 13.31
CA TYR A 94 16.90 -1.59 12.60
C TYR A 94 15.81 -0.52 12.60
N LEU A 95 15.93 0.46 13.50
CA LEU A 95 15.06 1.64 13.55
C LEU A 95 15.55 2.75 12.62
N GLN A 96 16.79 2.66 12.13
CA GLN A 96 17.37 3.66 11.23
C GLN A 96 16.98 3.34 9.79
N ARG A 97 16.39 4.32 9.11
CA ARG A 97 16.06 4.22 7.68
C ARG A 97 17.21 4.61 6.77
N LYS A 98 18.41 4.19 7.16
CA LYS A 98 19.62 4.46 6.42
C LYS A 98 20.44 3.19 6.43
N ILE A 99 20.93 2.83 5.25
CA ILE A 99 21.91 1.77 5.07
C ILE A 99 23.18 2.52 4.66
N ASP A 100 24.16 2.52 5.54
CA ASP A 100 25.37 3.34 5.37
C ASP A 100 26.19 2.92 4.15
N ASP A 101 26.20 1.62 3.86
CA ASP A 101 26.86 1.03 2.68
C ASP A 101 25.83 0.27 1.82
N PRO A 102 25.12 0.94 0.91
CA PRO A 102 24.19 0.28 0.00
C PRO A 102 24.91 -0.73 -0.90
N ILE A 103 24.29 -1.89 -1.13
CA ILE A 103 24.87 -3.00 -1.90
C ILE A 103 24.90 -2.75 -3.41
N GLY A 104 24.29 -1.65 -3.87
CA GLY A 104 24.18 -1.32 -5.29
C GLY A 104 23.10 -2.14 -6.00
N ARG A 105 23.24 -2.24 -7.32
CA ARG A 105 22.30 -2.98 -8.19
C ARG A 105 22.31 -4.48 -7.89
N ILE A 106 21.13 -5.04 -7.67
CA ILE A 106 20.95 -6.46 -7.38
C ILE A 106 20.89 -7.25 -8.69
N LYS A 107 21.76 -8.24 -8.85
CA LYS A 107 21.71 -9.11 -10.04
C LYS A 107 20.45 -9.96 -10.08
N THR A 108 20.03 -10.50 -8.94
CA THR A 108 18.78 -11.27 -8.83
C THR A 108 18.12 -10.96 -7.49
N LEU A 109 17.00 -10.24 -7.57
CA LEU A 109 16.12 -9.99 -6.46
C LEU A 109 15.20 -11.20 -6.31
N VAL A 110 15.06 -11.69 -5.10
CA VAL A 110 14.27 -12.87 -4.78
C VAL A 110 13.15 -12.43 -3.87
N LEU A 111 11.92 -12.83 -4.21
CA LEU A 111 10.71 -12.52 -3.45
C LEU A 111 9.97 -13.83 -3.15
N PHE A 112 9.30 -13.88 -2.00
CA PHE A 112 8.45 -15.00 -1.60
C PHE A 112 6.99 -14.66 -1.78
N GLY A 113 6.22 -15.55 -2.44
CA GLY A 113 4.77 -15.42 -2.55
C GLY A 113 4.22 -15.78 -3.91
N ASN A 114 2.94 -15.51 -4.13
CA ASN A 114 2.30 -15.68 -5.43
C ASN A 114 2.71 -14.54 -6.34
N ASP A 115 3.13 -14.83 -7.58
CA ASP A 115 3.39 -13.91 -8.71
C ASP A 115 3.39 -12.40 -8.38
N ILE A 116 4.32 -11.95 -7.51
CA ILE A 116 4.41 -10.57 -6.99
C ILE A 116 4.84 -9.59 -8.11
N CYS A 117 5.21 -10.11 -9.28
CA CYS A 117 5.35 -9.29 -10.48
C CYS A 117 4.01 -8.86 -11.05
N ALA A 118 2.89 -9.36 -10.54
CA ALA A 118 1.61 -8.69 -10.65
C ALA A 118 1.44 -7.54 -9.64
N GLU A 119 2.37 -7.27 -8.73
CA GLU A 119 2.30 -6.20 -7.71
C GLU A 119 3.44 -5.18 -7.86
N ASP A 120 3.42 -4.13 -7.05
CA ASP A 120 4.23 -2.93 -7.24
C ASP A 120 5.73 -3.17 -7.06
N ILE A 121 6.16 -3.99 -6.08
CA ILE A 121 7.58 -4.09 -5.73
C ILE A 121 8.44 -4.66 -6.85
N CYS A 122 7.99 -5.71 -7.54
CA CYS A 122 8.76 -6.32 -8.63
C CYS A 122 8.84 -5.39 -9.83
N ALA A 123 7.71 -4.80 -10.23
CA ALA A 123 7.67 -3.89 -11.37
C ALA A 123 8.56 -2.66 -11.16
N ILE A 124 8.48 -2.05 -9.97
CA ILE A 124 9.29 -0.87 -9.62
C ILE A 124 10.76 -1.25 -9.44
N ALA A 125 11.07 -2.39 -8.79
CA ALA A 125 12.45 -2.87 -8.64
C ALA A 125 13.16 -3.06 -9.99
N LEU A 126 12.44 -3.60 -10.97
CA LEU A 126 12.93 -3.75 -12.32
C LEU A 126 13.04 -2.38 -13.02
N ALA A 127 11.99 -1.56 -12.98
CA ALA A 127 11.91 -0.29 -13.70
C ALA A 127 12.92 0.76 -13.22
N ASP A 128 13.12 0.88 -11.91
CA ASP A 128 14.12 1.79 -11.32
C ASP A 128 15.55 1.23 -11.46
N GLY A 129 15.72 0.04 -12.04
CA GLY A 129 17.01 -0.59 -12.25
C GLY A 129 17.67 -1.14 -10.98
N MET A 130 16.93 -1.21 -9.87
CA MET A 130 17.38 -1.78 -8.59
C MET A 130 17.75 -3.26 -8.73
N ALA A 131 17.04 -3.99 -9.59
CA ALA A 131 17.32 -5.38 -9.91
C ALA A 131 17.41 -5.62 -11.43
N GLU A 132 18.31 -6.51 -11.86
CA GLU A 132 18.35 -6.97 -13.27
C GLU A 132 17.22 -7.97 -13.57
N ARG A 133 16.90 -8.77 -12.56
CA ARG A 133 15.95 -9.87 -12.62
C ARG A 133 15.29 -10.05 -11.27
N VAL A 134 14.01 -10.42 -11.29
CA VAL A 134 13.25 -10.84 -10.11
C VAL A 134 12.94 -12.32 -10.22
N ALA A 135 13.15 -13.06 -9.14
CA ALA A 135 12.83 -14.46 -9.01
C ALA A 135 11.78 -14.65 -7.92
N ILE A 136 10.73 -15.39 -8.24
CA ILE A 136 9.69 -15.75 -7.28
C ILE A 136 9.97 -17.15 -6.77
N LEU A 137 10.14 -17.27 -5.46
CA LEU A 137 10.29 -18.56 -4.81
C LEU A 137 8.93 -19.21 -4.64
N GLY A 138 8.85 -20.46 -5.08
CA GLY A 138 7.68 -21.31 -4.95
C GLY A 138 7.91 -22.46 -3.97
N ARG A 139 6.89 -23.31 -3.85
CA ARG A 139 6.99 -24.57 -3.11
C ARG A 139 7.87 -25.57 -3.88
N PRO A 140 8.63 -26.46 -3.21
CA PRO A 140 9.31 -27.56 -3.88
C PRO A 140 8.28 -28.44 -4.61
N PRO A 141 8.55 -28.87 -5.85
CA PRO A 141 7.67 -29.80 -6.55
C PRO A 141 7.56 -31.11 -5.76
N GLY A 142 6.33 -31.47 -5.38
CA GLY A 142 6.03 -32.67 -4.59
C GLY A 142 5.66 -32.40 -3.12
N ALA A 143 5.78 -31.17 -2.62
CA ALA A 143 5.27 -30.80 -1.30
C ALA A 143 3.73 -30.74 -1.32
N VAL A 144 3.07 -31.77 -0.77
CA VAL A 144 1.61 -31.83 -0.62
C VAL A 144 1.20 -30.85 0.48
N ASP A 145 0.56 -29.76 0.06
CA ASP A 145 -0.34 -28.88 0.82
C ASP A 145 -0.19 -28.84 2.36
N SER A 146 1.03 -28.66 2.88
CA SER A 146 1.23 -28.37 4.30
C SER A 146 0.88 -26.90 4.52
N ARG A 147 -0.32 -26.63 5.01
CA ARG A 147 -0.81 -25.27 5.27
C ARG A 147 -0.03 -24.53 6.35
N TYR A 148 0.89 -25.18 7.05
CA TYR A 148 1.69 -24.59 8.10
C TYR A 148 3.04 -25.34 8.16
N GLU A 149 4.13 -24.60 8.33
CA GLU A 149 5.39 -25.02 9.01
C GLU A 149 6.72 -25.14 8.25
N ASP A 150 6.79 -25.10 6.92
CA ASP A 150 8.12 -25.01 6.28
C ASP A 150 8.50 -23.55 6.05
N ASN A 151 9.29 -23.01 6.99
CA ASN A 151 10.06 -21.80 6.74
C ASN A 151 10.97 -22.10 5.53
N PRO A 152 10.76 -21.46 4.37
CA PRO A 152 11.46 -21.84 3.16
C PRO A 152 12.98 -21.61 3.27
N LEU A 153 13.42 -20.74 4.19
CA LEU A 153 14.84 -20.60 4.58
C LEU A 153 15.45 -21.86 5.22
N ARG A 154 14.63 -22.79 5.72
CA ARG A 154 15.07 -24.09 6.28
C ARG A 154 15.14 -25.20 5.25
N SER A 155 14.57 -25.02 4.06
CA SER A 155 14.63 -26.03 3.01
C SER A 155 16.03 -26.05 2.39
N GLU A 156 16.62 -27.24 2.20
CA GLU A 156 17.99 -27.38 1.67
C GLU A 156 18.15 -26.90 0.23
N THR A 157 17.07 -26.55 -0.46
CA THR A 157 17.08 -26.06 -1.84
C THR A 157 15.90 -25.12 -2.06
N LEU A 158 16.18 -23.81 -2.06
CA LEU A 158 15.20 -22.80 -2.44
C LEU A 158 14.77 -23.01 -3.89
N TRP A 159 13.47 -23.15 -4.13
CA TRP A 159 12.91 -23.46 -5.46
C TRP A 159 12.41 -22.20 -6.14
N VAL A 160 13.00 -21.90 -7.30
CA VAL A 160 12.50 -20.85 -8.19
C VAL A 160 11.33 -21.39 -8.99
N GLU A 161 10.15 -20.78 -8.83
CA GLU A 161 9.01 -21.09 -9.68
C GLU A 161 9.09 -20.32 -10.99
N ARG A 162 9.42 -19.02 -10.92
CA ARG A 162 9.33 -18.08 -12.04
C ARG A 162 10.43 -17.02 -11.95
N THR A 163 10.84 -16.51 -13.10
CA THR A 163 11.71 -15.34 -13.21
C THR A 163 11.09 -14.27 -14.09
N TYR A 164 11.46 -13.03 -13.80
CA TYR A 164 10.97 -11.83 -14.46
C TYR A 164 12.12 -10.87 -14.74
N ARG A 165 12.08 -10.21 -15.89
CA ARG A 165 13.05 -9.20 -16.27
C ARG A 165 12.39 -8.11 -17.11
N ILE A 166 13.05 -6.96 -17.23
CA ILE A 166 12.66 -5.97 -18.23
C ILE A 166 12.93 -6.50 -19.63
N ALA A 167 11.95 -6.31 -20.50
CA ALA A 167 12.08 -6.42 -21.94
C ALA A 167 11.59 -5.13 -22.61
N GLN A 168 11.97 -4.97 -23.88
CA GLN A 168 11.65 -3.83 -24.73
C GLN A 168 11.36 -4.32 -26.15
N GLY A 169 10.67 -3.50 -26.95
CA GLY A 169 10.40 -3.78 -28.36
C GLY A 169 9.42 -4.94 -28.57
N GLU A 170 9.76 -5.87 -29.46
CA GLU A 170 8.84 -6.92 -29.93
C GLU A 170 8.27 -7.81 -28.81
N ALA A 171 9.07 -8.09 -27.78
CA ALA A 171 8.60 -8.84 -26.60
C ALA A 171 7.39 -8.16 -25.91
N CYS A 172 7.31 -6.83 -25.98
CA CYS A 172 6.24 -6.03 -25.39
C CYS A 172 5.03 -5.84 -26.31
N LEU A 173 5.04 -6.47 -27.49
CA LEU A 173 3.90 -6.51 -28.41
C LEU A 173 3.09 -7.81 -28.28
N SER A 174 3.61 -8.82 -27.57
CA SER A 174 2.92 -10.10 -27.33
C SER A 174 1.62 -9.94 -26.52
N LEU A 175 0.64 -10.82 -26.74
CA LEU A 175 -0.59 -10.88 -25.95
C LEU A 175 -0.35 -11.25 -24.48
N ASP A 176 0.68 -12.05 -24.22
CA ASP A 176 1.00 -12.56 -22.88
C ASP A 176 1.50 -11.45 -21.93
N SER A 177 1.99 -10.34 -22.49
CA SER A 177 2.49 -9.19 -21.72
C SER A 177 1.40 -8.20 -21.32
N LYS A 178 0.14 -8.37 -21.80
CA LYS A 178 -0.94 -7.39 -21.66
C LYS A 178 -1.16 -6.91 -20.22
N TYR A 179 -1.22 -7.84 -19.26
CA TYR A 179 -1.47 -7.49 -17.85
C TYR A 179 -0.33 -6.67 -17.23
N GLN A 180 0.91 -7.00 -17.60
CA GLN A 180 2.10 -6.31 -17.10
C GLN A 180 2.25 -4.92 -17.72
N VAL A 181 1.99 -4.82 -19.02
CA VAL A 181 1.96 -3.55 -19.77
C VAL A 181 0.90 -2.60 -19.20
N TYR A 182 -0.32 -3.09 -18.94
CA TYR A 182 -1.38 -2.26 -18.33
C TYR A 182 -0.92 -1.65 -17.01
N ARG A 183 -0.30 -2.45 -16.11
CA ARG A 183 0.15 -1.96 -14.81
C ARG A 183 1.28 -0.93 -14.92
N LEU A 184 2.30 -1.20 -15.72
CA LEU A 184 3.42 -0.29 -15.94
C LEU A 184 2.95 1.05 -16.53
N GLN A 185 2.06 1.00 -17.51
CA GLN A 185 1.52 2.21 -18.15
C GLN A 185 0.63 3.03 -17.23
N ASN A 186 -0.06 2.39 -16.28
CA ASN A 186 -0.89 3.09 -15.29
C ASN A 186 -0.05 4.00 -14.37
N VAL A 187 1.19 3.61 -14.10
CA VAL A 187 2.14 4.40 -13.31
C VAL A 187 3.08 5.26 -14.18
N GLY A 188 2.84 5.33 -15.49
CA GLY A 188 3.61 6.17 -16.42
C GLY A 188 4.90 5.55 -16.94
N LEU A 189 5.12 4.25 -16.73
CA LEU A 189 6.27 3.52 -17.25
C LEU A 189 5.94 2.94 -18.63
N PHE A 190 6.29 3.69 -19.67
CA PHE A 190 6.09 3.30 -21.08
C PHE A 190 7.37 2.68 -21.66
N GLY A 191 7.24 2.00 -22.81
CA GLY A 191 8.41 1.49 -23.56
C GLY A 191 9.01 0.19 -23.05
N ILE A 192 8.60 -0.26 -21.86
CA ILE A 192 9.06 -1.49 -21.23
C ILE A 192 7.90 -2.45 -20.95
N CYS A 193 8.22 -3.72 -20.81
CA CYS A 193 7.33 -4.74 -20.27
C CYS A 193 8.11 -5.72 -19.40
N ILE A 194 7.39 -6.49 -18.60
CA ILE A 194 8.00 -7.55 -17.79
C ILE A 194 7.83 -8.88 -18.53
N GLU A 195 8.94 -9.47 -18.94
CA GLU A 195 8.95 -10.80 -19.54
C GLU A 195 9.11 -11.85 -18.45
N LYS A 196 8.27 -12.88 -18.51
CA LYS A 196 8.31 -14.03 -17.62
C LYS A 196 9.10 -15.17 -18.26
N SER A 197 9.99 -15.81 -17.49
CA SER A 197 10.62 -17.07 -17.84
C SER A 197 10.32 -18.15 -16.80
N ASN A 198 9.89 -19.32 -17.28
CA ASN A 198 9.65 -20.53 -16.48
C ASN A 198 10.91 -21.43 -16.39
N GLN A 199 12.07 -20.94 -16.83
CA GLN A 199 13.30 -21.71 -16.76
C GLN A 199 13.82 -21.75 -15.32
N GLN A 200 14.15 -22.94 -14.85
CA GLN A 200 14.84 -23.14 -13.59
C GLN A 200 16.21 -22.46 -13.64
N PHE A 201 16.60 -21.81 -12.54
CA PHE A 201 17.91 -21.19 -12.40
C PHE A 201 18.41 -21.35 -10.96
N ALA A 202 19.74 -21.39 -10.77
CA ALA A 202 20.34 -21.45 -9.45
C ALA A 202 20.35 -20.07 -8.77
N LEU A 203 19.91 -20.00 -7.51
CA LEU A 203 19.81 -18.76 -6.70
C LEU A 203 21.16 -18.27 -6.13
N GLU A 204 22.27 -18.72 -6.70
CA GLU A 204 23.60 -18.31 -6.24
C GLU A 204 23.77 -16.80 -6.37
N ASP A 205 24.23 -16.16 -5.29
CA ASP A 205 24.49 -14.72 -5.18
C ASP A 205 23.23 -13.85 -5.42
N ALA A 206 22.10 -14.29 -4.88
CA ALA A 206 20.83 -13.58 -4.97
C ALA A 206 20.48 -12.86 -3.65
N ILE A 207 19.69 -11.79 -3.74
CA ILE A 207 19.22 -11.03 -2.58
C ILE A 207 17.75 -11.31 -2.38
N LEU A 208 17.41 -11.92 -1.25
CA LEU A 208 16.05 -12.19 -0.84
C LEU A 208 15.50 -11.06 0.02
N ILE A 209 14.31 -10.56 -0.34
CA ILE A 209 13.55 -9.63 0.49
C ILE A 209 12.37 -10.38 1.10
N LEU A 210 12.23 -10.25 2.41
CA LEU A 210 11.09 -10.72 3.19
C LEU A 210 10.45 -9.55 3.93
N ASP A 211 9.13 -9.52 4.04
CA ASP A 211 8.38 -8.51 4.79
C ASP A 211 7.36 -9.12 5.78
N ASP A 212 6.62 -8.28 6.52
CA ASP A 212 5.61 -8.76 7.50
C ASP A 212 4.49 -9.58 6.82
N ASP A 213 4.09 -9.21 5.60
CA ASP A 213 3.08 -9.94 4.84
C ASP A 213 3.54 -11.36 4.49
N THR A 214 4.85 -11.59 4.36
CA THR A 214 5.39 -12.94 4.14
C THR A 214 5.33 -13.87 5.35
N SER A 215 5.00 -13.41 6.57
CA SER A 215 4.94 -14.22 7.82
C SER A 215 6.23 -14.98 8.21
N TYR A 216 7.32 -14.89 7.43
CA TYR A 216 8.58 -15.62 7.65
C TYR A 216 9.67 -14.76 8.28
N VAL A 217 9.46 -13.45 8.40
CA VAL A 217 10.42 -12.59 9.08
C VAL A 217 10.29 -12.81 10.58
N ASN A 218 11.27 -13.54 11.14
CA ASN A 218 11.36 -13.68 12.59
C ASN A 218 11.54 -12.29 13.20
N ARG A 219 10.73 -11.96 14.21
CA ARG A 219 10.89 -10.80 15.10
C ARG A 219 11.41 -11.31 16.43
N PRO A 220 12.74 -11.40 16.64
CA PRO A 220 13.28 -11.86 17.92
C PRO A 220 12.82 -10.95 19.07
N ASN A 221 12.79 -9.63 18.84
CA ASN A 221 12.54 -8.60 19.85
C ASN A 221 11.57 -7.48 19.38
N GLY A 222 10.59 -7.81 18.52
CA GLY A 222 9.73 -6.80 17.88
C GLY A 222 8.44 -6.47 18.64
N LEU A 223 7.96 -5.24 18.49
CA LEU A 223 6.64 -4.83 18.98
C LEU A 223 5.53 -5.62 18.26
N LYS A 224 4.37 -5.84 18.91
CA LYS A 224 3.22 -6.49 18.26
C LYS A 224 2.51 -5.51 17.30
N GLY A 225 2.45 -5.87 16.02
CA GLY A 225 1.88 -5.04 14.94
C GLY A 225 2.89 -4.05 14.34
N GLY A 226 2.75 -3.77 13.04
CA GLY A 226 3.60 -2.88 12.24
C GLY A 226 4.54 -3.62 11.28
N ASP A 227 5.08 -2.91 10.29
CA ASP A 227 5.75 -3.51 9.14
C ASP A 227 7.22 -3.91 9.44
N VAL A 228 7.68 -5.03 8.88
CA VAL A 228 9.10 -5.41 8.84
C VAL A 228 9.50 -5.59 7.38
N SER A 229 10.74 -5.26 7.05
CA SER A 229 11.40 -5.81 5.87
C SER A 229 12.82 -6.18 6.19
N ALA A 230 13.27 -7.33 5.69
CA ALA A 230 14.61 -7.83 5.88
C ALA A 230 15.17 -8.32 4.55
N ALA A 231 16.46 -8.08 4.34
CA ALA A 231 17.22 -8.52 3.20
C ALA A 231 18.20 -9.61 3.62
N TYR A 232 18.21 -10.70 2.88
CA TYR A 232 19.10 -11.82 3.07
C TYR A 232 19.92 -12.05 1.80
N GLU A 233 21.23 -12.14 1.95
CA GLU A 233 22.12 -12.60 0.89
C GLU A 233 22.09 -14.14 0.85
N ILE A 234 21.82 -14.71 -0.32
CA ILE A 234 21.84 -16.16 -0.56
C ILE A 234 23.18 -16.51 -1.19
N LYS A 235 24.02 -17.24 -0.44
CA LYS A 235 25.30 -17.79 -0.90
C LYS A 235 25.28 -19.31 -0.79
N GLY A 236 25.05 -19.98 -1.93
CA GLY A 236 24.86 -21.43 -1.96
C GLY A 236 23.67 -21.86 -1.11
N LYS A 237 23.92 -22.65 -0.05
CA LYS A 237 22.89 -23.13 0.91
C LYS A 237 22.72 -22.23 2.15
N VAL A 238 23.45 -21.12 2.23
CA VAL A 238 23.46 -20.27 3.43
C VAL A 238 22.77 -18.94 3.13
N THR A 239 21.89 -18.52 4.03
CA THR A 239 21.23 -17.22 4.00
C THR A 239 21.77 -16.34 5.12
N HIS A 240 22.26 -15.15 4.77
CA HIS A 240 22.83 -14.19 5.71
C HIS A 240 22.00 -12.92 5.71
N GLU A 241 21.44 -12.53 6.86
CA GLU A 241 20.77 -11.24 6.98
C GLU A 241 21.79 -10.11 6.80
N ILE A 242 21.56 -9.24 5.82
CA ILE A 242 22.44 -8.11 5.51
C ILE A 242 21.83 -6.77 5.89
N ALA A 243 20.50 -6.67 5.94
CA ALA A 243 19.79 -5.47 6.36
C ALA A 243 18.39 -5.80 6.87
N ARG A 244 17.86 -4.96 7.75
CA ARG A 244 16.51 -5.08 8.29
C ARG A 244 15.99 -3.72 8.73
N TRP A 245 14.75 -3.41 8.38
CA TRP A 245 13.99 -2.29 8.90
C TRP A 245 12.77 -2.79 9.65
N GLU A 246 12.49 -2.17 10.80
CA GLU A 246 11.31 -2.48 11.62
C GLU A 246 10.52 -1.21 11.96
N ALA A 247 9.20 -1.27 11.78
CA ALA A 247 8.24 -0.28 12.25
C ALA A 247 7.16 -0.97 13.09
N GLY A 248 6.68 -0.33 14.15
CA GLY A 248 5.84 -1.01 15.13
C GLY A 248 4.87 -0.11 15.87
N ALA A 249 3.69 -0.67 16.17
CA ALA A 249 2.73 -0.09 17.09
C ALA A 249 2.85 -0.74 18.48
N LEU A 250 2.28 -0.07 19.46
CA LEU A 250 2.08 -0.59 20.80
C LEU A 250 0.59 -0.88 20.91
N SER A 251 0.23 -2.09 21.33
CA SER A 251 -1.18 -2.50 21.27
C SER A 251 -2.10 -1.53 22.01
N TRP A 252 -3.18 -1.14 21.32
CA TRP A 252 -4.37 -0.36 21.74
C TRP A 252 -4.29 1.19 21.79
N HIS A 253 -3.57 1.80 20.84
CA HIS A 253 -3.51 3.26 20.51
C HIS A 253 -2.36 4.08 21.12
N GLY A 254 -1.15 3.52 21.20
CA GLY A 254 0.07 4.32 21.37
C GLY A 254 0.54 4.99 20.06
N PRO A 255 1.38 6.04 20.12
CA PRO A 255 1.94 6.66 18.92
C PRO A 255 2.77 5.64 18.13
N MET A 256 2.50 5.54 16.82
CA MET A 256 3.33 4.81 15.87
C MET A 256 4.79 5.27 16.06
N LYS A 257 5.71 4.36 16.37
CA LYS A 257 7.12 4.70 16.46
C LYS A 257 7.83 4.13 15.23
N GLY A 258 8.42 5.04 14.45
CA GLY A 258 8.76 4.82 13.05
C GLY A 258 7.55 5.11 12.17
N GLU A 259 7.71 5.89 11.10
CA GLU A 259 6.62 6.03 10.13
C GLU A 259 6.39 4.66 9.45
N ARG A 260 5.22 4.47 8.86
CA ARG A 260 5.01 3.31 7.99
C ARG A 260 5.97 3.38 6.81
N PHE A 261 6.56 2.27 6.39
CA PHE A 261 7.44 2.22 5.22
C PHE A 261 6.98 1.13 4.25
N LYS A 262 7.20 1.34 2.96
CA LYS A 262 6.94 0.31 1.96
C LYS A 262 8.22 -0.52 1.74
N ALA A 263 8.08 -1.80 1.42
CA ALA A 263 9.23 -2.65 1.08
C ALA A 263 10.06 -2.09 -0.09
N ILE A 264 9.46 -1.30 -0.99
CA ILE A 264 10.18 -0.58 -2.04
C ILE A 264 11.11 0.51 -1.51
N ASP A 265 10.76 1.19 -0.41
CA ASP A 265 11.61 2.20 0.22
C ASP A 265 12.83 1.55 0.86
N PHE A 266 12.64 0.39 1.48
CA PHE A 266 13.72 -0.46 1.98
C PHE A 266 14.65 -0.90 0.84
N LEU A 267 14.08 -1.36 -0.28
CA LEU A 267 14.87 -1.78 -1.45
C LEU A 267 15.69 -0.62 -2.05
N ARG A 268 15.13 0.59 -2.12
CA ARG A 268 15.85 1.78 -2.57
C ARG A 268 17.02 2.13 -1.65
N ALA A 269 16.79 2.12 -0.34
CA ALA A 269 17.86 2.34 0.62
C ALA A 269 18.95 1.26 0.55
N LEU A 270 18.54 -0.01 0.38
CA LEU A 270 19.45 -1.14 0.28
C LEU A 270 20.34 -1.05 -0.96
N THR A 271 19.76 -0.66 -2.10
CA THR A 271 20.49 -0.56 -3.38
C THR A 271 21.18 0.79 -3.57
N GLY A 272 20.88 1.79 -2.75
CA GLY A 272 21.35 3.16 -2.92
C GLY A 272 20.75 3.81 -4.18
N SER A 273 19.64 3.28 -4.67
CA SER A 273 18.99 3.73 -5.90
C SER A 273 18.34 5.09 -5.68
N SER A 274 18.81 6.09 -6.42
CA SER A 274 18.18 7.41 -6.52
C SER A 274 17.07 7.50 -7.58
N PRO A 275 17.07 6.72 -8.68
CA PRO A 275 15.94 6.70 -9.59
C PRO A 275 14.64 6.29 -8.89
N ASN A 276 13.59 7.07 -9.15
CA ASN A 276 12.23 6.76 -8.77
C ASN A 276 11.33 7.10 -9.95
N ALA A 277 11.39 6.25 -10.97
CA ALA A 277 10.77 6.50 -12.26
C ALA A 277 9.26 6.69 -12.15
N VAL A 278 8.62 6.01 -11.18
CA VAL A 278 7.19 6.21 -10.86
C VAL A 278 6.92 7.60 -10.29
N ASP A 279 7.66 8.04 -9.27
CA ASP A 279 7.43 9.38 -8.70
C ASP A 279 7.83 10.50 -9.67
N GLU A 280 8.83 10.27 -10.51
CA GLU A 280 9.20 11.19 -11.59
C GLU A 280 8.09 11.28 -12.63
N ALA A 281 7.55 10.15 -13.09
CA ALA A 281 6.42 10.10 -13.99
C ALA A 281 5.16 10.73 -13.37
N ALA A 282 4.97 10.62 -12.05
CA ALA A 282 3.85 11.24 -11.34
C ALA A 282 3.96 12.77 -11.25
N LYS A 283 5.15 13.35 -11.41
CA LYS A 283 5.35 14.82 -11.40
C LYS A 283 5.08 15.48 -12.76
N LEU A 284 4.97 14.70 -13.83
CA LEU A 284 4.76 15.23 -15.18
C LEU A 284 3.41 15.93 -15.32
N THR A 285 3.40 17.05 -16.04
CA THR A 285 2.18 17.78 -16.42
C THR A 285 1.40 17.00 -17.48
N LEU A 286 0.11 17.30 -17.65
CA LEU A 286 -0.72 16.60 -18.63
C LEU A 286 -0.13 16.58 -20.06
N PRO A 287 0.37 17.70 -20.62
CA PRO A 287 1.04 17.68 -21.93
C PRO A 287 2.24 16.72 -21.98
N GLN A 288 3.08 16.72 -20.94
CA GLN A 288 4.25 15.84 -20.86
C GLN A 288 3.86 14.36 -20.76
N ARG A 289 2.78 14.06 -20.04
CA ARG A 289 2.25 12.69 -19.94
C ARG A 289 1.72 12.18 -21.27
N ILE A 290 1.02 13.04 -22.03
CA ILE A 290 0.57 12.72 -23.39
C ILE A 290 1.78 12.42 -24.29
N ASP A 291 2.87 13.17 -24.14
CA ASP A 291 4.09 12.96 -24.92
C ASP A 291 4.81 11.67 -24.61
N ALA A 292 4.95 11.36 -23.32
CA ALA A 292 5.55 10.13 -22.86
C ALA A 292 4.80 8.91 -23.42
N ALA A 293 3.46 8.93 -23.35
CA ALA A 293 2.64 7.86 -23.91
C ALA A 293 2.74 7.79 -25.45
N TYR A 294 2.74 8.95 -26.13
CA TYR A 294 2.80 9.01 -27.59
C TYR A 294 4.14 8.52 -28.17
N ALA A 295 5.26 8.83 -27.50
CA ALA A 295 6.60 8.45 -27.94
C ALA A 295 6.81 6.93 -28.05
N GLU A 296 5.99 6.15 -27.35
CA GLU A 296 6.12 4.70 -27.23
C GLU A 296 5.09 3.92 -28.07
N ILE A 297 4.23 4.63 -28.81
CA ILE A 297 3.34 4.03 -29.81
C ILE A 297 4.18 3.24 -30.83
N GLY A 298 3.81 1.96 -31.03
CA GLY A 298 4.45 1.07 -32.00
C GLY A 298 5.74 0.41 -31.49
N LYS A 299 6.26 0.83 -30.33
CA LYS A 299 7.37 0.15 -29.64
C LYS A 299 6.86 -0.83 -28.58
N THR A 300 5.74 -0.50 -27.96
CA THR A 300 5.04 -1.35 -26.99
C THR A 300 3.55 -1.35 -27.27
N ARG A 301 2.84 -2.38 -26.80
CA ARG A 301 1.38 -2.35 -26.78
C ARG A 301 0.95 -1.18 -25.90
N ILE A 302 0.00 -0.37 -26.36
CA ILE A 302 -0.60 0.67 -25.54
C ILE A 302 -1.97 0.17 -25.06
N ASP A 303 -2.17 0.11 -23.75
CA ASP A 303 -3.47 -0.12 -23.15
C ASP A 303 -4.14 1.22 -22.86
N LEU A 304 -5.18 1.54 -23.62
CA LEU A 304 -5.84 2.84 -23.53
C LEU A 304 -6.45 3.11 -22.15
N ALA A 305 -6.91 2.07 -21.44
CA ALA A 305 -7.45 2.25 -20.10
C ALA A 305 -6.34 2.66 -19.12
N ALA A 306 -5.19 2.00 -19.16
CA ALA A 306 -4.02 2.37 -18.35
C ALA A 306 -3.54 3.80 -18.65
N VAL A 307 -3.44 4.17 -19.93
CA VAL A 307 -3.05 5.54 -20.31
C VAL A 307 -4.05 6.56 -19.77
N VAL A 308 -5.35 6.30 -19.89
CA VAL A 308 -6.38 7.21 -19.38
C VAL A 308 -6.29 7.36 -17.86
N GLU A 309 -6.13 6.26 -17.12
CA GLU A 309 -5.94 6.31 -15.66
C GLU A 309 -4.69 7.12 -15.28
N TYR A 310 -3.57 6.90 -15.99
CA TYR A 310 -2.36 7.68 -15.81
C TYR A 310 -2.59 9.17 -16.08
N LEU A 311 -3.26 9.54 -17.18
CA LEU A 311 -3.56 10.96 -17.49
C LEU A 311 -4.51 11.59 -16.45
N GLN A 312 -5.49 10.84 -15.94
CA GLN A 312 -6.41 11.30 -14.89
C GLN A 312 -5.70 11.58 -13.56
N SER A 313 -4.61 10.88 -13.26
CA SER A 313 -3.82 11.08 -12.04
C SER A 313 -2.90 12.31 -12.07
N THR A 314 -3.04 13.20 -13.06
CA THR A 314 -2.23 14.43 -13.14
C THR A 314 -2.46 15.33 -11.91
N PRO A 315 -1.40 15.81 -11.23
CA PRO A 315 -1.52 16.54 -9.96
C PRO A 315 -2.22 17.90 -10.08
N GLU A 316 -2.35 18.46 -11.29
CA GLU A 316 -3.09 19.70 -11.56
C GLU A 316 -4.62 19.44 -11.60
N GLN A 317 -5.18 18.97 -10.48
CA GLN A 317 -6.59 18.54 -10.37
C GLN A 317 -7.63 19.68 -10.47
N ASN A 318 -7.21 20.95 -10.62
CA ASN A 318 -8.12 22.10 -10.61
C ASN A 318 -8.57 22.59 -11.99
N HIS A 319 -8.10 21.99 -13.09
CA HIS A 319 -8.51 22.38 -14.44
C HIS A 319 -9.50 21.38 -15.04
N ARG A 320 -10.70 21.26 -14.44
CA ARG A 320 -11.85 20.76 -15.22
C ARG A 320 -12.01 21.71 -16.40
N LYS A 321 -11.82 21.20 -17.62
CA LYS A 321 -11.69 21.96 -18.88
C LYS A 321 -10.27 22.43 -19.21
N ALA A 322 -9.29 21.54 -19.12
CA ALA A 322 -7.96 21.81 -19.65
C ALA A 322 -8.04 22.13 -21.16
N GLU A 323 -7.28 23.12 -21.59
CA GLU A 323 -7.00 23.37 -23.00
C GLU A 323 -5.73 22.59 -23.39
N LEU A 324 -5.74 21.98 -24.57
CA LEU A 324 -4.56 21.37 -25.17
C LEU A 324 -4.21 22.09 -26.47
N ASP A 325 -2.92 22.25 -26.73
CA ASP A 325 -2.48 22.68 -28.05
C ASP A 325 -2.82 21.63 -29.12
N LYS A 326 -2.83 22.06 -30.38
CA LYS A 326 -3.20 21.21 -31.52
C LYS A 326 -2.31 19.98 -31.67
N GLU A 327 -1.04 20.06 -31.26
CA GLU A 327 -0.11 18.95 -31.36
C GLU A 327 -0.48 17.87 -30.33
N ARG A 328 -0.73 18.25 -29.08
CA ARG A 328 -1.14 17.32 -28.02
C ARG A 328 -2.52 16.71 -28.28
N VAL A 329 -3.45 17.47 -28.86
CA VAL A 329 -4.73 16.93 -29.35
C VAL A 329 -4.49 15.82 -30.39
N SER A 330 -3.63 16.07 -31.38
CA SER A 330 -3.31 15.09 -32.41
C SER A 330 -2.63 13.84 -31.82
N ARG A 331 -1.69 14.02 -30.88
CA ARG A 331 -1.00 12.92 -30.20
C ARG A 331 -1.96 12.07 -29.37
N LEU A 332 -2.82 12.69 -28.57
CA LEU A 332 -3.80 11.98 -27.74
C LEU A 332 -4.82 11.20 -28.59
N ARG A 333 -5.26 11.77 -29.71
CA ARG A 333 -6.10 11.07 -30.69
C ARG A 333 -5.36 9.86 -31.29
N ALA A 334 -4.12 10.03 -31.70
CA ALA A 334 -3.31 8.95 -32.28
C ALA A 334 -3.07 7.81 -31.27
N ILE A 335 -2.88 8.12 -29.99
CA ILE A 335 -2.83 7.11 -28.92
C ILE A 335 -4.11 6.26 -28.94
N ALA A 336 -5.29 6.89 -28.92
CA ALA A 336 -6.56 6.16 -28.90
C ALA A 336 -6.81 5.35 -30.19
N GLU A 337 -6.54 5.90 -31.38
CA GLU A 337 -6.71 5.19 -32.66
C GLU A 337 -5.80 3.95 -32.77
N ARG A 338 -4.54 4.07 -32.33
CA ARG A 338 -3.56 2.98 -32.41
C ARG A 338 -3.79 1.91 -31.35
N SER A 339 -4.32 2.28 -30.19
CA SER A 339 -4.62 1.36 -29.08
C SER A 339 -5.91 0.57 -29.31
N CYS A 340 -6.86 1.14 -30.05
CA CYS A 340 -8.15 0.51 -30.40
C CYS A 340 -8.28 0.33 -31.92
N PRO A 341 -7.46 -0.53 -32.54
CA PRO A 341 -7.42 -0.66 -34.00
C PRO A 341 -8.73 -1.20 -34.57
N THR A 342 -9.37 -0.39 -35.43
CA THR A 342 -10.62 -0.72 -36.13
C THR A 342 -10.49 -1.84 -37.18
N LYS A 343 -9.26 -2.25 -37.53
CA LYS A 343 -8.98 -3.10 -38.71
C LYS A 343 -8.11 -4.35 -38.46
N LEU A 344 -7.74 -4.67 -37.22
CA LEU A 344 -6.94 -5.89 -36.99
C LEU A 344 -7.84 -7.14 -37.11
N LYS A 345 -7.47 -8.00 -38.07
CA LYS A 345 -8.16 -9.20 -38.58
C LYS A 345 -8.30 -10.36 -37.56
N GLU A 346 -8.41 -10.05 -36.28
CA GLU A 346 -9.03 -10.91 -35.26
C GLU A 346 -10.26 -10.19 -34.71
N ALA A 347 -11.15 -9.80 -35.63
CA ALA A 347 -12.52 -9.40 -35.33
C ALA A 347 -13.26 -10.61 -34.73
N SER A 348 -12.93 -10.97 -33.50
CA SER A 348 -13.57 -12.02 -32.75
C SER A 348 -14.94 -11.54 -32.29
N LYS A 349 -15.98 -11.91 -33.03
CA LYS A 349 -17.38 -12.11 -32.56
C LYS A 349 -18.14 -10.93 -31.90
N ASN A 350 -17.52 -9.79 -31.60
CA ASN A 350 -18.14 -8.67 -30.90
C ASN A 350 -18.08 -7.38 -31.75
N PRO A 351 -19.20 -6.95 -32.37
CA PRO A 351 -19.25 -5.72 -33.16
C PRO A 351 -19.03 -4.45 -32.34
N TYR A 352 -19.10 -4.52 -31.01
CA TYR A 352 -18.94 -3.38 -30.10
C TYR A 352 -17.50 -3.24 -29.54
N HIS A 353 -16.54 -4.04 -30.00
CA HIS A 353 -15.19 -4.08 -29.41
C HIS A 353 -14.49 -2.71 -29.41
N THR A 354 -14.51 -2.00 -30.54
CA THR A 354 -13.89 -0.66 -30.65
C THR A 354 -14.58 0.36 -29.74
N GLU A 355 -15.91 0.31 -29.66
CA GLU A 355 -16.69 1.24 -28.83
C GLU A 355 -16.44 0.99 -27.34
N GLN A 356 -16.33 -0.28 -26.94
CA GLN A 356 -15.94 -0.68 -25.59
C GLN A 356 -14.51 -0.25 -25.25
N CYS A 357 -13.56 -0.43 -26.19
CA CYS A 357 -12.17 -0.02 -26.04
C CYS A 357 -12.03 1.50 -25.84
N LEU A 358 -12.79 2.30 -26.60
CA LEU A 358 -12.80 3.76 -26.50
C LEU A 358 -13.64 4.30 -25.33
N GLY A 359 -14.39 3.46 -24.62
CA GLY A 359 -15.38 3.91 -23.63
C GLY A 359 -14.77 4.65 -22.43
N SER A 360 -13.59 4.24 -21.95
CA SER A 360 -12.85 4.97 -20.90
C SER A 360 -12.33 6.31 -21.41
N TYR A 361 -11.75 6.31 -22.61
CA TYR A 361 -11.24 7.51 -23.28
C TYR A 361 -12.32 8.55 -23.54
N LYS A 362 -13.48 8.17 -24.10
CA LYS A 362 -14.59 9.11 -24.36
C LYS A 362 -15.06 9.79 -23.08
N ARG A 363 -15.25 9.02 -22.01
CA ARG A 363 -15.63 9.55 -20.68
C ARG A 363 -14.57 10.49 -20.12
N PHE A 364 -13.30 10.13 -20.25
CA PHE A 364 -12.19 10.99 -19.85
C PHE A 364 -12.19 12.30 -20.64
N VAL A 365 -12.32 12.24 -21.96
CA VAL A 365 -12.30 13.43 -22.83
C VAL A 365 -13.43 14.39 -22.49
N ASP A 366 -14.65 13.87 -22.35
CA ASP A 366 -15.84 14.69 -22.04
C ASP A 366 -15.76 15.30 -20.62
N TRP A 367 -15.10 14.64 -19.68
CA TRP A 367 -15.01 15.10 -18.30
C TRP A 367 -13.83 16.05 -18.04
N TYR A 368 -12.70 15.84 -18.72
CA TYR A 368 -11.44 16.49 -18.41
C TYR A 368 -11.19 17.75 -19.25
N PHE A 369 -11.55 17.74 -20.53
CA PHE A 369 -11.26 18.83 -21.46
C PHE A 369 -12.43 19.79 -21.66
N ASP A 370 -12.14 20.98 -22.18
CA ASP A 370 -13.16 21.96 -22.55
C ASP A 370 -13.97 21.46 -23.77
N ALA A 371 -15.10 22.12 -24.08
CA ALA A 371 -15.98 21.64 -25.14
C ALA A 371 -15.30 21.66 -26.53
N ALA A 372 -14.43 22.63 -26.79
CA ALA A 372 -13.72 22.76 -28.07
C ALA A 372 -12.68 21.64 -28.24
N THR A 373 -11.85 21.41 -27.23
CA THR A 373 -10.83 20.33 -27.22
C THR A 373 -11.50 18.96 -27.22
N ALA A 374 -12.57 18.77 -26.43
CA ALA A 374 -13.33 17.53 -26.42
C ALA A 374 -13.94 17.23 -27.79
N ALA A 375 -14.47 18.23 -28.50
CA ALA A 375 -14.98 18.05 -29.86
C ALA A 375 -13.88 17.62 -30.84
N ALA A 376 -12.66 18.16 -30.71
CA ALA A 376 -11.52 17.80 -31.56
C ALA A 376 -10.97 16.37 -31.28
N LEU A 377 -11.19 15.86 -30.07
CA LEU A 377 -10.73 14.55 -29.61
C LEU A 377 -11.74 13.40 -29.83
N LYS A 378 -12.96 13.71 -30.32
CA LYS A 378 -14.01 12.73 -30.62
C LYS A 378 -13.75 11.97 -31.93
N PHE A 379 -14.21 10.72 -31.94
CA PHE A 379 -14.13 9.77 -33.07
C PHE A 379 -15.46 9.62 -33.78
#